data_AF-A0A7R9YSK4-F1
#
_entry.id   AF-A0A7R9YSK4-F1
#
_cell.length_a   1.000
_cell.length_b   1.000
_cell.length_c   1.000
_cell.angle_alpha   90.00
_cell.angle_beta   90.00
_cell.angle_gamma   90.00
#
_symmetry.space_group_name_H-M   'P 1'
#
loop_
_entity.id
_entity.type
_entity.pdbx_description
1 polymer ?
#
loop_
_entity_poly.entity_id
_entity_poly.type
_entity_poly.pdbx_seq_one_letter_code
_entity_poly.pdbx_strand_id
1 'polypeptide(L)'
;DGEALLEAADVLLSHRATLLAAASSEAAQPHEPSHRVAREVAWAVSAIAQRDAGLVGGGGAGGEARALALAELMLLCVSSGSRPTADAALDYFAAMNTVPVAGRHPQLCRPLFASALPHLLRHAQFPEDFTTWAESDLDEDEFHRFREQQLADVLESAYGMMRNEYLTSVAALGAAARAWQQYEVSLYALRSVALRVRATL
;
A
#
# COMPACT_ATOMS: atom_id res chain seq x y z
N ASP A 1 -1.07 20.95 17.96
CA ASP A 1 -1.84 21.57 16.88
C ASP A 1 -2.61 20.49 16.13
N GLY A 2 -3.66 19.94 16.76
CA GLY A 2 -4.44 18.82 16.22
C GLY A 2 -5.56 19.27 15.27
N GLU A 3 -6.02 20.50 15.42
CA GLU A 3 -7.04 21.11 14.56
C GLU A 3 -6.53 21.31 13.13
N ALA A 4 -5.28 21.80 12.98
CA ALA A 4 -4.64 21.92 11.68
C ALA A 4 -4.49 20.58 10.94
N LEU A 5 -4.25 19.47 11.67
CA LEU A 5 -4.17 18.13 11.06
C LEU A 5 -5.54 17.64 10.58
N LEU A 6 -6.61 17.97 11.30
CA LEU A 6 -7.97 17.64 10.91
C LEU A 6 -8.40 18.42 9.67
N GLU A 7 -8.09 19.73 9.62
CA GLU A 7 -8.34 20.56 8.45
C GLU A 7 -7.56 20.05 7.22
N ALA A 8 -6.29 19.73 7.40
CA ALA A 8 -5.47 19.15 6.34
C ALA A 8 -6.05 17.82 5.81
N ALA A 9 -6.50 16.93 6.71
CA ALA A 9 -7.14 15.69 6.32
C ALA A 9 -8.43 15.93 5.50
N ASP A 10 -9.26 16.89 5.92
CA ASP A 10 -10.51 17.21 5.22
C ASP A 10 -10.26 17.81 3.83
N VAL A 11 -9.20 18.62 3.66
CA VAL A 11 -8.76 19.10 2.34
C VAL A 11 -8.32 17.94 1.44
N LEU A 12 -7.52 16.99 1.96
CA LEU A 12 -7.07 15.83 1.19
C LEU A 12 -8.23 14.95 0.73
N LEU A 13 -9.26 14.80 1.56
CA LEU A 13 -10.48 14.05 1.23
C LEU A 13 -11.27 14.66 0.06
N SER A 14 -11.14 15.96 -0.19
CA SER A 14 -11.75 16.62 -1.35
C SER A 14 -11.18 16.13 -2.70
N HIS A 15 -9.96 15.56 -2.71
CA HIS A 15 -9.32 15.05 -3.91
C HIS A 15 -9.76 13.64 -4.33
N ARG A 16 -10.67 12.99 -3.58
CA ARG A 16 -11.12 11.61 -3.84
C ARG A 16 -11.59 11.38 -5.27
N ALA A 17 -12.36 12.32 -5.85
CA ALA A 17 -12.86 12.20 -7.22
C ALA A 17 -11.73 12.18 -8.26
N THR A 18 -10.70 13.01 -8.07
CA THR A 18 -9.51 13.03 -8.93
C THR A 18 -8.72 11.72 -8.82
N LEU A 19 -8.63 11.16 -7.62
CA LEU A 19 -7.93 9.89 -7.39
C LEU A 19 -8.67 8.70 -8.00
N LEU A 20 -10.00 8.68 -7.94
CA LEU A 20 -10.80 7.66 -8.61
C LEU A 20 -10.56 7.67 -10.13
N ALA A 21 -10.46 8.85 -10.73
CA ALA A 21 -10.11 8.99 -12.14
C ALA A 21 -8.68 8.47 -12.42
N ALA A 22 -7.72 8.78 -11.55
CA ALA A 22 -6.34 8.29 -11.68
C ALA A 22 -6.23 6.77 -11.54
N ALA A 23 -6.93 6.17 -10.56
CA ALA A 23 -6.93 4.73 -10.32
C ALA A 23 -7.61 3.93 -11.45
N SER A 24 -8.55 4.56 -12.17
CA SER A 24 -9.24 3.95 -13.32
C SER A 24 -8.43 4.03 -14.62
N SER A 25 -7.38 4.86 -14.67
CA SER A 25 -6.54 5.04 -15.85
C SER A 25 -5.30 4.15 -15.77
N GLU A 26 -5.40 2.91 -16.25
CA GLU A 26 -4.26 1.98 -16.29
C GLU A 26 -3.21 2.36 -17.35
N ALA A 27 -3.57 3.24 -18.30
CA ALA A 27 -2.76 3.61 -19.47
C ALA A 27 -2.20 5.05 -19.42
N ALA A 28 -2.47 5.78 -18.34
CA ALA A 28 -2.01 7.16 -18.19
C ALA A 28 -0.49 7.22 -18.00
N GLN A 29 0.16 8.12 -18.72
CA GLN A 29 1.59 8.35 -18.55
C GLN A 29 1.86 8.88 -17.13
N PRO A 30 2.98 8.52 -16.48
CA PRO A 30 3.31 8.95 -15.11
C PRO A 30 3.35 10.47 -14.91
N HIS A 31 3.43 11.24 -16.00
CA HIS A 31 3.42 12.71 -15.99
C HIS A 31 2.01 13.33 -16.03
N GLU A 32 0.94 12.54 -16.11
CA GLU A 32 -0.39 13.11 -16.06
C GLU A 32 -0.63 13.82 -14.71
N PRO A 33 -1.33 14.97 -14.71
CA PRO A 33 -1.64 15.71 -13.50
C PRO A 33 -2.32 14.86 -12.42
N SER A 34 -3.10 13.86 -12.82
CA SER A 34 -3.78 12.87 -11.98
C SER A 34 -2.80 12.05 -11.13
N HIS A 35 -1.71 11.54 -11.72
CA HIS A 35 -0.69 10.77 -11.01
C HIS A 35 0.14 11.63 -10.07
N ARG A 36 0.44 12.88 -10.46
CA ARG A 36 1.10 13.84 -9.56
C ARG A 36 0.24 14.10 -8.33
N VAL A 37 -1.04 14.43 -8.51
CA VAL A 37 -1.97 14.65 -7.39
C VAL A 37 -2.04 13.43 -6.49
N ALA A 38 -2.10 12.22 -7.05
CA ALA A 38 -2.11 11.00 -6.27
C ALA A 38 -0.88 10.82 -5.39
N ARG A 39 0.31 11.10 -5.93
CA ARG A 39 1.55 11.04 -5.16
C ARG A 39 1.58 12.08 -4.04
N GLU A 40 1.20 13.33 -4.33
CA GLU A 40 1.21 14.38 -3.31
C GLU A 40 0.17 14.11 -2.21
N VAL A 41 -1.00 13.55 -2.56
CA VAL A 41 -2.00 13.12 -1.56
C VAL A 41 -1.45 11.97 -0.72
N ALA A 42 -0.86 10.94 -1.34
CA ALA A 42 -0.27 9.82 -0.62
C ALA A 42 0.79 10.29 0.39
N TRP A 43 1.68 11.18 -0.04
CA TRP A 43 2.71 11.76 0.82
C TRP A 43 2.11 12.54 1.99
N ALA A 44 1.13 13.41 1.72
CA ALA A 44 0.50 14.23 2.74
C ALA A 44 -0.27 13.38 3.78
N VAL A 45 -1.01 12.36 3.34
CA VAL A 45 -1.73 11.45 4.25
C VAL A 45 -0.74 10.60 5.07
N SER A 46 0.34 10.12 4.46
CA SER A 46 1.42 9.42 5.16
C SER A 46 2.08 10.30 6.22
N ALA A 47 2.34 11.58 5.92
CA ALA A 47 2.88 12.54 6.87
C ALA A 47 1.93 12.80 8.05
N ILE A 48 0.62 12.90 7.80
CA ILE A 48 -0.41 12.99 8.86
C ILE A 48 -0.36 11.73 9.73
N ALA A 49 -0.31 10.55 9.12
CA ALA A 49 -0.27 9.27 9.83
C ALA A 49 0.97 9.11 10.73
N GLN A 50 2.13 9.53 10.24
CA GLN A 50 3.38 9.53 11.02
C GLN A 50 3.32 10.53 12.17
N ARG A 51 2.65 11.68 11.98
CA ARG A 51 2.51 12.71 13.00
C ARG A 51 1.50 12.34 14.08
N ASP A 52 0.38 11.73 13.70
CA ASP A 52 -0.69 11.29 14.58
C ASP A 52 -1.30 9.97 14.07
N ALA A 53 -0.70 8.87 14.52
CA ALA A 53 -1.19 7.54 14.17
C ALA A 53 -2.59 7.27 14.74
N GLY A 54 -2.99 7.94 15.83
CA GLY A 54 -4.31 7.79 16.45
C GLY A 54 -5.43 8.28 15.52
N LEU A 55 -5.18 9.39 14.80
CA LEU A 55 -6.09 9.95 13.80
C LEU A 55 -6.39 8.95 12.68
N VAL A 56 -5.38 8.20 12.21
CA VAL A 56 -5.55 7.20 11.17
C VAL A 56 -5.94 5.82 11.69
N GLY A 57 -5.85 5.59 13.00
CA GLY A 57 -6.32 4.37 13.66
C GLY A 57 -7.82 4.35 13.98
N GLY A 58 -8.49 5.51 13.88
CA GLY A 58 -9.90 5.66 14.26
C GLY A 58 -10.13 6.04 15.72
N GLY A 59 -9.09 6.52 16.42
CA GLY A 59 -9.23 7.04 17.79
C GLY A 59 -9.92 8.40 17.81
N GLY A 60 -10.75 8.65 18.84
CA GLY A 60 -11.38 9.96 19.12
C GLY A 60 -12.81 10.12 18.58
N ALA A 61 -13.54 11.11 19.10
CA ALA A 61 -14.92 11.40 18.70
C ALA A 61 -14.97 11.86 17.22
N GLY A 62 -15.68 11.12 16.37
CA GLY A 62 -15.73 11.37 14.92
C GLY A 62 -14.46 10.99 14.16
N GLY A 63 -13.47 10.39 14.83
CA GLY A 63 -12.21 9.96 14.21
C GLY A 63 -12.37 8.75 13.27
N GLU A 64 -13.31 7.85 13.56
CA GLU A 64 -13.52 6.62 12.80
C GLU A 64 -13.85 6.89 11.31
N ALA A 65 -14.83 7.74 11.03
CA ALA A 65 -15.23 8.05 9.66
C ALA A 65 -14.08 8.65 8.84
N ARG A 66 -13.29 9.53 9.47
CA ARG A 66 -12.13 10.15 8.84
C ARG A 66 -11.00 9.16 8.60
N ALA A 67 -10.69 8.32 9.59
CA ALA A 67 -9.68 7.28 9.47
C ALA A 67 -9.98 6.32 8.31
N LEU A 68 -11.26 5.92 8.17
CA LEU A 68 -11.71 5.09 7.05
C LEU A 68 -11.60 5.78 5.71
N ALA A 69 -11.99 7.06 5.64
CA ALA A 69 -11.91 7.81 4.40
C ALA A 69 -10.45 8.05 3.97
N LEU A 70 -9.54 8.28 4.91
CA LEU A 70 -8.09 8.34 4.65
C LEU A 70 -7.55 6.99 4.19
N ALA A 71 -7.95 5.88 4.82
CA ALA A 71 -7.57 4.54 4.39
C ALA A 71 -8.03 4.24 2.96
N GLU A 72 -9.24 4.68 2.61
CA GLU A 72 -9.77 4.57 1.25
C GLU A 72 -8.95 5.38 0.26
N LEU A 73 -8.57 6.63 0.58
CA LEU A 73 -7.66 7.41 -0.27
C LEU A 73 -6.33 6.68 -0.48
N MET A 74 -5.77 6.07 0.56
CA MET A 74 -4.50 5.35 0.45
C MET A 74 -4.63 4.09 -0.40
N LEU A 75 -5.76 3.38 -0.31
CA LEU A 75 -6.07 2.28 -1.23
C LEU A 75 -6.16 2.77 -2.68
N LEU A 76 -6.80 3.92 -2.93
CA LEU A 76 -6.83 4.52 -4.28
C LEU A 76 -5.42 4.86 -4.77
N CYS A 77 -4.57 5.43 -3.91
CA CYS A 77 -3.19 5.77 -4.24
C CYS A 77 -2.37 4.52 -4.59
N VAL A 78 -2.42 3.47 -3.76
CA VAL A 78 -1.72 2.20 -4.04
C VAL A 78 -2.32 1.48 -5.26
N SER A 79 -3.61 1.62 -5.52
CA SER A 79 -4.22 1.04 -6.73
C SER A 79 -3.83 1.78 -8.01
N SER A 80 -3.34 3.03 -7.91
CA SER A 80 -2.85 3.78 -9.06
C SER A 80 -1.64 3.05 -9.66
N GLY A 81 -1.50 3.08 -10.99
CA GLY A 81 -0.46 2.32 -11.70
C GLY A 81 0.99 2.79 -11.47
N SER A 82 1.24 3.77 -10.60
CA SER A 82 2.55 4.40 -10.43
C SER A 82 3.26 3.92 -9.16
N ARG A 83 4.43 3.29 -9.31
CA ARG A 83 5.26 2.83 -8.18
C ARG A 83 5.67 3.97 -7.23
N PRO A 84 6.08 5.17 -7.69
CA PRO A 84 6.33 6.31 -6.80
C PRO A 84 5.13 6.71 -5.93
N THR A 85 3.90 6.57 -6.44
CA THR A 85 2.69 6.83 -5.64
C THR A 85 2.49 5.74 -4.60
N ALA A 86 2.68 4.47 -4.98
CA ALA A 86 2.61 3.35 -4.06
C ALA A 86 3.67 3.46 -2.96
N ASP A 87 4.90 3.84 -3.31
CA ASP A 87 6.01 4.08 -2.39
C ASP A 87 5.64 5.12 -1.32
N ALA A 88 5.18 6.30 -1.75
CA ALA A 88 4.70 7.36 -0.85
C ALA A 88 3.55 6.89 0.06
N ALA A 89 2.78 5.89 -0.37
CA ALA A 89 1.68 5.34 0.40
C ALA A 89 2.10 4.26 1.41
N LEU A 90 3.28 3.64 1.29
CA LEU A 90 3.72 2.58 2.22
C LEU A 90 3.92 3.11 3.64
N ASP A 91 4.37 4.35 3.77
CA ASP A 91 4.56 5.05 5.03
C ASP A 91 3.27 5.13 5.88
N TYR A 92 2.11 5.25 5.25
CA TYR A 92 0.82 5.19 5.93
C TYR A 92 0.59 3.83 6.61
N PHE A 93 0.85 2.73 5.90
CA PHE A 93 0.69 1.38 6.46
C PHE A 93 1.71 1.13 7.58
N ALA A 94 2.94 1.60 7.40
CA ALA A 94 3.97 1.53 8.44
C ALA A 94 3.55 2.33 9.70
N ALA A 95 3.06 3.56 9.53
CA ALA A 95 2.56 4.37 10.64
C ALA A 95 1.37 3.72 11.34
N MET A 96 0.45 3.10 10.60
CA MET A 96 -0.69 2.38 11.18
C MET A 96 -0.25 1.23 12.09
N ASN A 97 0.90 0.61 11.83
CA ASN A 97 1.44 -0.44 12.69
C ASN A 97 1.81 0.02 14.10
N THR A 98 1.99 1.31 14.30
CA THR A 98 2.23 1.90 15.63
C THR A 98 0.96 1.99 16.47
N VAL A 99 -0.22 1.92 15.85
CA VAL A 99 -1.51 1.85 16.57
C VAL A 99 -1.75 0.42 17.04
N PRO A 100 -2.02 0.17 18.33
CA PRO A 100 -2.39 -1.16 18.80
C PRO A 100 -3.64 -1.68 18.07
N VAL A 101 -3.64 -2.96 17.67
CA VAL A 101 -4.77 -3.57 16.93
C VAL A 101 -6.10 -3.41 17.67
N ALA A 102 -6.09 -3.51 19.00
CA ALA A 102 -7.28 -3.33 19.84
C ALA A 102 -7.84 -1.89 19.81
N GLY A 103 -7.03 -0.90 19.44
CA GLY A 103 -7.43 0.49 19.29
C GLY A 103 -7.71 0.91 17.84
N ARG A 104 -7.62 -0.02 16.88
CA ARG A 104 -7.93 0.25 15.48
C ARG A 104 -9.40 0.00 15.19
N HIS A 105 -9.97 0.79 14.30
CA HIS A 105 -11.26 0.45 13.71
C HIS A 105 -11.19 -0.90 12.98
N PRO A 106 -12.19 -1.81 13.10
CA PRO A 106 -12.11 -3.17 12.53
C PRO A 106 -11.82 -3.25 11.02
N GLN A 107 -12.29 -2.29 10.23
CA GLN A 107 -11.98 -2.21 8.79
C GLN A 107 -10.52 -1.85 8.47
N LEU A 108 -9.79 -1.24 9.41
CA LEU A 108 -8.37 -0.89 9.29
C LEU A 108 -7.44 -2.04 9.71
N CYS A 109 -8.01 -3.14 10.18
CA CYS A 109 -7.28 -4.37 10.45
C CYS A 109 -7.24 -5.22 9.17
N ARG A 110 -7.64 -6.48 9.25
CA ARG A 110 -7.65 -7.43 8.14
C ARG A 110 -8.24 -6.89 6.83
N PRO A 111 -9.41 -6.20 6.79
CA PRO A 111 -10.03 -5.79 5.52
C PRO A 111 -9.15 -4.84 4.69
N LEU A 112 -8.51 -3.86 5.33
CA LEU A 112 -7.60 -2.93 4.67
C LEU A 112 -6.44 -3.67 3.97
N PHE A 113 -5.76 -4.56 4.69
CA PHE A 113 -4.62 -5.30 4.12
C PHE A 113 -5.05 -6.28 3.03
N ALA A 114 -6.22 -6.92 3.18
CA ALA A 114 -6.77 -7.78 2.14
C ALA A 114 -7.05 -7.01 0.84
N SER A 115 -7.60 -5.80 0.95
CA SER A 115 -7.82 -4.92 -0.21
C SER A 115 -6.52 -4.39 -0.81
N ALA A 116 -5.52 -4.07 0.01
CA ALA A 116 -4.25 -3.51 -0.46
C ALA A 116 -3.34 -4.55 -1.14
N LEU A 117 -3.33 -5.80 -0.63
CA LEU A 117 -2.40 -6.85 -1.04
C LEU A 117 -2.25 -7.03 -2.57
N PRO A 118 -3.31 -7.20 -3.37
CA PRO A 118 -3.15 -7.39 -4.82
C PRO A 118 -2.49 -6.19 -5.50
N HIS A 119 -2.75 -4.97 -5.04
CA HIS A 119 -2.15 -3.76 -5.59
C HIS A 119 -0.68 -3.61 -5.17
N LEU A 120 -0.37 -3.89 -3.91
CA LEU A 120 0.99 -3.90 -3.38
C LEU A 120 1.88 -4.89 -4.15
N LEU A 121 1.38 -6.10 -4.40
CA LEU A 121 2.12 -7.10 -5.17
C LEU A 121 2.30 -6.70 -6.63
N ARG A 122 1.31 -6.05 -7.25
CA ARG A 122 1.47 -5.52 -8.62
C ARG A 122 2.67 -4.59 -8.73
N HIS A 123 2.91 -3.72 -7.75
CA HIS A 123 4.05 -2.79 -7.76
C HIS A 123 5.41 -3.45 -7.57
N ALA A 124 5.44 -4.61 -6.90
CA ALA A 124 6.64 -5.43 -6.71
C ALA A 124 6.95 -6.31 -7.91
N GLN A 125 6.00 -6.50 -8.82
CA GLN A 125 6.17 -7.33 -9.99
C GLN A 125 7.16 -6.67 -10.96
N PHE A 126 8.01 -7.48 -11.58
CA PHE A 126 8.76 -7.05 -12.74
C PHE A 126 7.83 -6.68 -13.92
N PRO A 127 8.20 -5.70 -14.75
CA PRO A 127 7.53 -5.43 -16.02
C PRO A 127 7.42 -6.67 -16.90
N GLU A 128 6.39 -6.74 -17.74
CA GLU A 128 6.14 -7.91 -18.60
C GLU A 128 7.27 -8.13 -19.63
N ASP A 129 7.92 -7.05 -20.04
CA ASP A 129 9.06 -7.01 -20.96
C ASP A 129 10.42 -7.10 -20.26
N PHE A 130 10.46 -7.22 -18.93
CA PHE A 130 11.71 -7.35 -18.20
C PHE A 130 12.44 -8.64 -18.56
N THR A 131 13.68 -8.51 -18.99
CA THR A 131 14.61 -9.61 -19.29
C THR A 131 15.83 -9.55 -18.37
N THR A 132 16.50 -8.40 -18.33
CA THR A 132 17.71 -8.12 -17.56
C THR A 132 17.73 -6.66 -17.14
N TRP A 133 18.49 -6.34 -16.08
CA TRP A 133 18.69 -4.96 -15.64
C TRP A 133 19.40 -4.08 -16.67
N ALA A 134 20.28 -4.66 -17.50
CA ALA A 134 21.00 -3.93 -18.53
C ALA A 134 20.08 -3.44 -19.67
N GLU A 135 18.94 -4.09 -19.87
CA GLU A 135 17.97 -3.78 -20.92
C GLU A 135 16.72 -3.08 -20.38
N SER A 136 16.60 -2.92 -19.06
CA SER A 136 15.40 -2.36 -18.44
C SER A 136 15.51 -0.84 -18.27
N ASP A 137 14.38 -0.15 -18.48
CA ASP A 137 14.22 1.25 -18.10
C ASP A 137 14.02 1.45 -16.58
N LEU A 138 13.90 0.36 -15.82
CA LEU A 138 13.80 0.43 -14.37
C LEU A 138 15.18 0.65 -13.73
N ASP A 139 15.22 1.55 -12.76
CA ASP A 139 16.34 1.66 -11.84
C ASP A 139 16.36 0.46 -10.89
N GLU A 140 17.42 -0.36 -10.97
CA GLU A 140 17.61 -1.58 -10.18
C GLU A 140 17.62 -1.28 -8.67
N ASP A 141 18.35 -0.24 -8.26
CA ASP A 141 18.50 0.13 -6.85
C ASP A 141 17.18 0.64 -6.27
N GLU A 142 16.44 1.47 -7.02
CA GLU A 142 15.12 1.96 -6.62
C GLU A 142 14.12 0.81 -6.49
N PHE A 143 14.11 -0.11 -7.45
CA PHE A 143 13.23 -1.29 -7.41
C PHE A 143 13.52 -2.18 -6.21
N HIS A 144 14.79 -2.47 -5.95
CA HIS A 144 15.20 -3.28 -4.81
C HIS A 144 14.94 -2.57 -3.48
N ARG A 145 15.15 -1.26 -3.39
CA ARG A 145 14.79 -0.48 -2.20
C ARG A 145 13.30 -0.58 -1.91
N PHE A 146 12.45 -0.38 -2.93
CA PHE A 146 11.00 -0.50 -2.80
C PHE A 146 10.59 -1.88 -2.29
N ARG A 147 11.09 -2.95 -2.91
CA ARG A 147 10.74 -4.32 -2.52
C ARG A 147 11.29 -4.68 -1.14
N GLU A 148 12.59 -4.60 -0.97
CA GLU A 148 13.28 -5.21 0.16
C GLU A 148 13.21 -4.38 1.44
N GLN A 149 13.06 -3.06 1.34
CA GLN A 149 13.09 -2.18 2.53
C GLN A 149 11.70 -1.68 2.91
N GLN A 150 10.87 -1.30 1.93
CA GLN A 150 9.62 -0.61 2.23
C GLN A 150 8.44 -1.58 2.17
N LEU A 151 8.31 -2.33 1.08
CA LEU A 151 7.18 -3.22 0.89
C LEU A 151 7.25 -4.47 1.76
N ALA A 152 8.43 -5.03 1.99
CA ALA A 152 8.60 -6.21 2.84
C ALA A 152 7.97 -6.03 4.23
N ASP A 153 8.18 -4.88 4.87
CA ASP A 153 7.60 -4.55 6.18
C ASP A 153 6.06 -4.48 6.15
N VAL A 154 5.50 -3.92 5.08
CA VAL A 154 4.05 -3.87 4.88
C VAL A 154 3.47 -5.26 4.63
N LEU A 155 4.19 -6.13 3.91
CA LEU A 155 3.78 -7.52 3.68
C LEU A 155 3.84 -8.36 4.96
N GLU A 156 4.85 -8.17 5.82
CA GLU A 156 4.88 -8.79 7.14
C GLU A 156 3.66 -8.38 7.98
N SER A 157 3.28 -7.11 7.89
CA SER A 157 2.12 -6.55 8.60
C SER A 157 0.81 -7.12 8.06
N ALA A 158 0.69 -7.22 6.74
CA ALA A 158 -0.43 -7.87 6.07
C ALA A 158 -0.57 -9.33 6.52
N TYR A 159 0.52 -10.09 6.55
CA TYR A 159 0.53 -11.45 7.08
C TYR A 159 0.11 -11.49 8.57
N GLY A 160 0.61 -10.57 9.39
CA GLY A 160 0.20 -10.46 10.80
C GLY A 160 -1.31 -10.30 10.99
N MET A 161 -1.96 -9.55 10.11
CA MET A 161 -3.41 -9.30 10.13
C MET A 161 -4.25 -10.41 9.49
N MET A 162 -3.78 -10.99 8.38
CA MET A 162 -4.56 -11.93 7.54
C MET A 162 -4.23 -13.41 7.82
N ARG A 163 -3.04 -13.71 8.34
CA ARG A 163 -2.57 -15.07 8.67
C ARG A 163 -2.70 -16.04 7.49
N ASN A 164 -3.41 -17.16 7.67
CA ASN A 164 -3.56 -18.20 6.65
C ASN A 164 -4.16 -17.67 5.35
N GLU A 165 -5.03 -16.67 5.43
CA GLU A 165 -5.62 -16.08 4.23
C GLU A 165 -4.58 -15.39 3.35
N TYR A 166 -3.58 -14.72 3.94
CA TYR A 166 -2.45 -14.17 3.19
C TYR A 166 -1.77 -15.26 2.35
N LEU A 167 -1.45 -16.39 3.00
CA LEU A 167 -0.77 -17.51 2.34
C LEU A 167 -1.63 -18.11 1.23
N THR A 168 -2.94 -18.28 1.47
CA THR A 168 -3.88 -18.77 0.46
C THR A 168 -4.00 -17.80 -0.71
N SER A 169 -4.11 -16.49 -0.47
CA SER A 169 -4.18 -15.47 -1.52
C SER A 169 -2.92 -15.45 -2.38
N VAL A 170 -1.73 -15.48 -1.76
CA VAL A 170 -0.45 -15.50 -2.48
C VAL A 170 -0.26 -16.80 -3.24
N ALA A 171 -0.61 -17.95 -2.65
CA ALA A 171 -0.53 -19.25 -3.34
C ALA A 171 -1.48 -19.31 -4.54
N ALA A 172 -2.70 -18.76 -4.41
CA ALA A 172 -3.65 -18.69 -5.52
C ALA A 172 -3.13 -17.79 -6.66
N LEU A 173 -2.47 -16.67 -6.33
CA LEU A 173 -1.83 -15.80 -7.32
C LEU A 173 -0.75 -16.57 -8.10
N GLY A 174 0.14 -17.28 -7.39
CA GLY A 174 1.17 -18.10 -8.04
C GLY A 174 0.59 -19.24 -8.89
N ALA A 175 -0.45 -19.92 -8.42
CA ALA A 175 -1.11 -20.98 -9.16
C ALA A 175 -1.82 -20.50 -10.43
N ALA A 176 -2.30 -19.26 -10.43
CA ALA A 176 -2.97 -18.62 -11.57
C ALA A 176 -1.99 -17.91 -12.53
N ALA A 177 -0.70 -17.85 -12.21
CA ALA A 177 0.30 -17.12 -12.97
C ALA A 177 0.40 -17.62 -14.42
N ARG A 178 0.39 -16.67 -15.37
CA ARG A 178 0.56 -16.93 -16.81
C ARG A 178 1.89 -16.47 -17.36
N ALA A 179 2.62 -15.69 -16.57
CA ALA A 179 3.95 -15.18 -16.88
C ALA A 179 4.88 -15.41 -15.68
N TRP A 180 6.18 -15.50 -15.94
CA TRP A 180 7.15 -15.78 -14.87
C TRP A 180 7.18 -14.65 -13.83
N GLN A 181 6.93 -13.40 -14.22
CA GLN A 181 6.88 -12.26 -13.32
C GLN A 181 5.74 -12.38 -12.29
N GLN A 182 4.57 -12.86 -12.72
CA GLN A 182 3.42 -13.11 -11.84
C GLN A 182 3.71 -14.25 -10.85
N TYR A 183 4.41 -15.29 -11.31
CA TYR A 183 4.84 -16.38 -10.44
C TYR A 183 5.91 -15.91 -9.45
N GLU A 184 6.90 -15.16 -9.93
CA GLU A 184 8.01 -14.60 -9.14
C GLU A 184 7.49 -13.72 -8.02
N VAL A 185 6.55 -12.82 -8.29
CA VAL A 185 6.05 -11.90 -7.25
C VAL A 185 5.30 -12.65 -6.14
N SER A 186 4.68 -13.79 -6.47
CA SER A 186 4.07 -14.67 -5.46
C SER A 186 5.13 -15.33 -4.56
N LEU A 187 6.25 -15.78 -5.13
CA LEU A 187 7.37 -16.34 -4.37
C LEU A 187 8.05 -15.30 -3.51
N TYR A 188 8.21 -14.09 -4.03
CA TYR A 188 8.70 -12.94 -3.28
C TYR A 188 7.82 -12.65 -2.07
N ALA A 189 6.50 -12.58 -2.24
CA ALA A 189 5.57 -12.34 -1.14
C ALA A 189 5.70 -13.42 -0.04
N LEU A 190 5.81 -14.70 -0.43
CA LEU A 190 6.06 -15.80 0.51
C LEU A 190 7.40 -15.64 1.23
N ARG A 191 8.47 -15.29 0.51
CA ARG A 191 9.80 -15.07 1.08
C ARG A 191 9.78 -13.94 2.10
N SER A 192 9.10 -12.82 1.80
CA SER A 192 9.03 -11.66 2.67
C SER A 192 8.41 -11.96 4.04
N VAL A 193 7.61 -13.02 4.16
CA VAL A 193 6.97 -13.40 5.43
C VAL A 193 7.47 -14.72 6.00
N ALA A 194 8.44 -15.38 5.36
CA ALA A 194 8.88 -16.73 5.71
C ALA A 194 9.39 -16.85 7.15
N LEU A 195 10.12 -15.84 7.65
CA LEU A 195 10.60 -15.82 9.03
C LEU A 195 9.45 -15.72 10.04
N ARG A 196 8.41 -14.95 9.71
CA ARG A 196 7.20 -14.81 10.53
C ARG A 196 6.40 -16.10 10.58
N VAL A 197 6.21 -16.75 9.43
CA VAL A 197 5.54 -18.06 9.35
C VAL A 197 6.28 -19.07 10.22
N ARG A 198 7.60 -19.17 10.08
CA ARG A 198 8.42 -20.08 10.89
C ARG A 198 8.30 -19.82 12.39
N ALA A 199 8.23 -18.56 12.81
CA ALA A 199 8.11 -18.20 14.21
C ALA A 199 6.73 -18.51 14.81
N THR A 200 5.72 -18.76 13.98
CA THR A 200 4.34 -19.05 14.40
C THR A 200 3.96 -20.53 14.34
N LEU A 201 4.85 -21.37 13.79
CA LEU A 201 4.75 -22.83 13.80
C LEU A 201 5.44 -23.39 15.05
#